data_AF-A0A4S8QK36-F1
#
_entry.id   AF-A0A4S8QK36-F1
#
_cell.length_a   1.000
_cell.length_b   1.000
_cell.length_c   1.000
_cell.angle_alpha   90.00
_cell.angle_beta   90.00
_cell.angle_gamma   90.00
#
_symmetry.space_group_name_H-M   'P 1'
#
loop_
_entity.id
_entity.type
_entity.pdbx_description
1 polymer ?
#
loop_
_entity_poly.entity_id
_entity_poly.type
_entity_poly.pdbx_seq_one_letter_code
_entity_poly.pdbx_strand_id
1 'polypeptide(L)'
;MRVGGGKVLAYTAAICSTCSSLVSAITLDLSSDESIKTAASDVAYDMMKYYTGNNTGDVAGNLPDPYYWWEAGAMFGIMVDYWYYTGDTTYNAEVKEALLHQAGSDYDFMPTNQTKTEGNDDQGFWGMAAMTAAEANFDNPDSGTPGWLAMAQAVFNDMAARWDESTCGGGLRWQIFTFNSGYDYKNSIANGCFFNLGARLARYTGNSSYADWAEKIFTWEQSVGLIGDGWEVYDGTSDTTNCSSLDHLQWTYNAGIYLFGAAMMYNYTNGSSVWENRTAGLLNATSVFFKDNVMYEAACETTTVGCDTDEQSFKAHLSRWMAGTTKIAPFTEPTIMTYINASAKAAAEQCDGGSSGRACGEHWTAGSTYDGKYGVGEQMSALSIIQATLIGQAADLVTNNTGGTSVGNAAGGSGSSTVSDGTVETPITSGDRAGAGILTALIITGVIGGVGFMVLG
;
A
#
# COMPACT_ATOMS: atom_id res chain seq x y z
N MET A 1 75.43 -11.75 46.67
CA MET A 1 75.37 -11.67 45.20
C MET A 1 74.28 -12.61 44.70
N ARG A 2 73.57 -12.17 43.67
CA ARG A 2 72.21 -12.55 43.24
C ARG A 2 71.99 -14.04 42.95
N VAL A 3 70.82 -14.52 43.40
CA VAL A 3 70.10 -15.71 42.90
C VAL A 3 69.45 -15.33 41.57
N GLY A 4 69.77 -16.05 40.49
CA GLY A 4 69.19 -15.86 39.16
C GLY A 4 67.94 -16.71 38.97
N GLY A 5 66.76 -16.08 39.02
CA GLY A 5 65.50 -16.70 38.62
C GLY A 5 65.22 -16.47 37.13
N GLY A 6 65.09 -17.55 36.37
CA GLY A 6 64.53 -17.51 35.01
C GLY A 6 63.01 -17.54 35.08
N LYS A 7 62.33 -16.50 34.58
CA LYS A 7 60.89 -16.51 34.33
C LYS A 7 60.68 -16.84 32.85
N VAL A 8 60.06 -17.98 32.57
CA VAL A 8 59.50 -18.32 31.27
C VAL A 8 58.13 -17.62 31.17
N LEU A 9 58.01 -16.67 30.24
CA LEU A 9 56.74 -16.05 29.86
C LEU A 9 56.04 -16.98 28.87
N ALA A 10 54.99 -17.68 29.34
CA ALA A 10 54.06 -18.37 28.48
C ALA A 10 53.09 -17.35 27.88
N TYR A 11 53.16 -17.14 26.57
CA TYR A 11 52.15 -16.41 25.81
C TYR A 11 50.99 -17.36 25.50
N THR A 12 49.91 -17.24 26.25
CA THR A 12 48.64 -17.90 25.93
C THR A 12 47.99 -17.13 24.78
N ALA A 13 48.04 -17.68 23.57
CA ALA A 13 47.24 -17.18 22.45
C ALA A 13 45.77 -17.54 22.70
N ALA A 14 44.96 -16.55 23.04
CA ALA A 14 43.50 -16.70 23.06
C ALA A 14 43.01 -16.76 21.61
N ILE A 15 42.69 -17.95 21.13
CA ILE A 15 41.95 -18.14 19.90
C ILE A 15 40.51 -17.68 20.19
N CYS A 16 40.19 -16.46 19.78
CA CYS A 16 38.83 -15.97 19.78
C CYS A 16 38.10 -16.69 18.63
N SER A 17 37.43 -17.80 18.93
CA SER A 17 36.47 -18.40 17.99
C SER A 17 35.27 -17.48 17.89
N THR A 18 35.33 -16.51 16.98
CA THR A 18 34.12 -15.87 16.46
C THR A 18 33.36 -16.94 15.69
N CYS A 19 32.30 -17.50 16.28
CA CYS A 19 31.23 -18.09 15.50
C CYS A 19 30.63 -16.96 14.66
N SER A 20 31.17 -16.74 13.47
CA SER A 20 30.41 -16.13 12.40
C SER A 20 29.28 -17.12 12.11
N SER A 21 28.10 -16.88 12.65
CA SER A 21 26.89 -17.44 12.06
C SER A 21 26.95 -17.06 10.58
N LEU A 22 27.16 -18.05 9.72
CA LEU A 22 26.99 -17.88 8.29
C LEU A 22 25.51 -17.61 8.09
N VAL A 23 25.12 -16.34 8.16
CA VAL A 23 23.76 -15.94 7.85
C VAL A 23 23.68 -15.95 6.33
N SER A 24 22.84 -16.83 5.82
CA SER A 24 22.59 -17.00 4.38
C SER A 24 21.36 -16.18 4.03
N ALA A 25 21.34 -15.65 2.81
CA ALA A 25 20.14 -15.10 2.18
C ALA A 25 18.93 -16.04 2.36
N ILE A 26 17.72 -15.48 2.29
CA ILE A 26 16.49 -16.29 2.24
C ILE A 26 16.60 -17.27 1.07
N THR A 27 16.51 -18.57 1.39
CA THR A 27 16.52 -19.64 0.39
C THR A 27 15.10 -19.87 -0.09
N LEU A 28 14.86 -19.72 -1.40
CA LEU A 28 13.54 -19.88 -2.01
C LEU A 28 13.54 -20.98 -3.09
N ASP A 29 12.93 -22.11 -2.78
CA ASP A 29 12.61 -23.17 -3.74
C ASP A 29 11.14 -23.10 -4.15
N LEU A 30 10.87 -22.59 -5.35
CA LEU A 30 9.51 -22.46 -5.89
C LEU A 30 8.80 -23.79 -6.15
N SER A 31 9.50 -24.93 -6.06
CA SER A 31 8.87 -26.26 -6.17
C SER A 31 8.35 -26.81 -4.84
N SER A 32 8.58 -26.09 -3.74
CA SER A 32 8.22 -26.49 -2.39
C SER A 32 7.39 -25.42 -1.70
N ASP A 33 6.09 -25.68 -1.51
CA ASP A 33 5.18 -24.81 -0.76
C ASP A 33 5.73 -24.48 0.63
N GLU A 34 6.38 -25.46 1.29
CA GLU A 34 7.00 -25.26 2.61
C GLU A 34 8.18 -24.27 2.54
N SER A 35 9.00 -24.34 1.49
CA SER A 35 10.08 -23.37 1.29
C SER A 35 9.54 -21.97 1.07
N ILE A 36 8.48 -21.82 0.27
CA ILE A 36 7.85 -20.52 0.00
C ILE A 36 7.22 -19.96 1.28
N LYS A 37 6.48 -20.78 2.04
CA LYS A 37 5.86 -20.38 3.31
C LYS A 37 6.91 -20.00 4.35
N THR A 38 8.01 -20.73 4.44
CA THR A 38 9.12 -20.40 5.35
C THR A 38 9.73 -19.05 4.97
N ALA A 39 10.04 -18.83 3.69
CA ALA A 39 10.57 -17.57 3.20
C ALA A 39 9.61 -16.40 3.47
N ALA A 40 8.32 -16.56 3.16
CA ALA A 40 7.29 -15.56 3.44
C ALA A 40 7.18 -15.27 4.94
N SER A 41 7.26 -16.29 5.80
CA SER A 41 7.20 -16.14 7.25
C SER A 41 8.39 -15.35 7.80
N ASP A 42 9.61 -15.60 7.30
CA ASP A 42 10.80 -14.85 7.68
C ASP A 42 10.70 -13.37 7.30
N VAL A 43 10.24 -13.07 6.07
CA VAL A 43 10.04 -11.67 5.61
C VAL A 43 8.91 -11.00 6.40
N ALA A 44 7.78 -11.68 6.60
CA ALA A 44 6.66 -11.16 7.39
C ALA A 44 7.09 -10.85 8.83
N TYR A 45 7.90 -11.71 9.44
CA TYR A 45 8.44 -11.49 10.77
C TYR A 45 9.37 -10.28 10.83
N ASP A 46 10.27 -10.12 9.86
CA ASP A 46 11.16 -8.97 9.83
C ASP A 46 10.42 -7.67 9.46
N MET A 47 9.37 -7.71 8.64
CA MET A 47 8.46 -6.59 8.36
C MET A 47 7.69 -6.16 9.60
N MET A 48 7.06 -7.10 10.31
CA MET A 48 6.24 -6.80 11.48
C MET A 48 7.05 -6.26 12.68
N LYS A 49 8.40 -6.35 12.66
CA LYS A 49 9.25 -5.67 13.64
C LYS A 49 9.26 -4.15 13.52
N TYR A 50 8.91 -3.59 12.36
CA TYR A 50 8.76 -2.14 12.19
C TYR A 50 7.46 -1.64 12.80
N TYR A 51 6.46 -2.52 12.96
CA TYR A 51 5.17 -2.14 13.53
C TYR A 51 5.27 -2.01 15.05
N THR A 52 5.03 -0.80 15.55
CA THR A 52 5.02 -0.50 16.99
C THR A 52 3.61 -0.24 17.53
N GLY A 53 2.59 -0.12 16.66
CA GLY A 53 1.23 0.27 17.06
C GLY A 53 0.52 -0.69 18.03
N ASN A 54 1.04 -1.90 18.26
CA ASN A 54 0.57 -2.84 19.28
C ASN A 54 1.25 -2.67 20.65
N ASN A 55 2.22 -1.76 20.79
CA ASN A 55 2.83 -1.45 22.07
C ASN A 55 1.89 -0.58 22.93
N THR A 56 1.97 -0.76 24.25
CA THR A 56 1.23 0.11 25.19
C THR A 56 1.64 1.57 24.99
N GLY A 57 0.68 2.41 24.60
CA GLY A 57 0.88 3.85 24.43
C GLY A 57 1.05 4.32 22.99
N ASP A 58 1.23 3.39 22.05
CA ASP A 58 1.23 3.68 20.61
C ASP A 58 -0.19 3.61 20.03
N VAL A 59 -0.32 3.90 18.72
CA VAL A 59 -1.59 3.93 18.00
C VAL A 59 -1.66 2.74 17.05
N ALA A 60 -2.63 1.85 17.27
CA ALA A 60 -2.82 0.69 16.42
C ALA A 60 -3.08 1.10 14.97
N GLY A 61 -2.43 0.43 14.03
CA GLY A 61 -2.54 0.73 12.60
C GLY A 61 -1.66 1.87 12.09
N ASN A 62 -0.86 2.53 12.94
CA ASN A 62 0.18 3.45 12.50
C ASN A 62 1.56 2.77 12.47
N LEU A 63 2.36 3.15 11.48
CA LEU A 63 3.79 2.90 11.44
C LEU A 63 4.56 4.12 11.98
N PRO A 64 5.77 3.94 12.52
CA PRO A 64 6.62 5.07 12.91
C PRO A 64 7.16 5.82 11.68
N ASP A 65 7.70 7.02 11.89
CA ASP A 65 8.43 7.74 10.83
C ASP A 65 9.50 6.82 10.18
N PRO A 66 9.68 6.89 8.84
CA PRO A 66 9.14 7.88 7.90
C PRO A 66 7.83 7.48 7.21
N TYR A 67 7.20 6.38 7.62
CA TYR A 67 6.12 5.75 6.84
C TYR A 67 4.79 6.50 6.98
N TYR A 68 4.11 6.68 5.85
CA TYR A 68 2.83 7.38 5.81
C TYR A 68 1.67 6.47 6.23
N TRP A 69 0.53 7.09 6.58
CA TRP A 69 -0.63 6.37 7.09
C TRP A 69 -1.21 5.35 6.09
N TRP A 70 -1.20 5.68 4.79
CA TRP A 70 -1.66 4.76 3.75
C TRP A 70 -0.77 3.52 3.62
N GLU A 71 0.55 3.67 3.78
CA GLU A 71 1.51 2.57 3.67
C GLU A 71 1.27 1.53 4.77
N ALA A 72 0.87 1.97 5.96
CA ALA A 72 0.43 1.07 7.02
C ALA A 72 -0.83 0.29 6.62
N GLY A 73 -1.84 0.95 6.04
CA GLY A 73 -3.04 0.29 5.52
C GLY A 73 -2.72 -0.75 4.45
N ALA A 74 -1.81 -0.39 3.54
CA ALA A 74 -1.30 -1.30 2.53
C ALA A 74 -0.57 -2.49 3.16
N MET A 75 0.32 -2.27 4.14
CA MET A 75 1.03 -3.30 4.90
C MET A 75 0.05 -4.30 5.54
N PHE A 76 -1.01 -3.83 6.20
CA PHE A 76 -2.02 -4.71 6.80
C PHE A 76 -2.82 -5.48 5.75
N GLY A 77 -3.10 -4.88 4.59
CA GLY A 77 -3.64 -5.60 3.44
C GLY A 77 -2.71 -6.73 2.96
N ILE A 78 -1.40 -6.52 2.97
CA ILE A 78 -0.39 -7.56 2.64
C ILE A 78 -0.42 -8.69 3.66
N MET A 79 -0.65 -8.37 4.93
CA MET A 79 -0.71 -9.36 5.99
C MET A 79 -2.01 -10.18 5.98
N VAL A 80 -3.11 -9.61 5.47
CA VAL A 80 -4.30 -10.42 5.11
C VAL A 80 -3.98 -11.42 4.01
N ASP A 81 -3.28 -10.98 2.95
CA ASP A 81 -2.82 -11.87 1.88
C ASP A 81 -1.87 -12.95 2.42
N TYR A 82 -0.96 -12.59 3.33
CA TYR A 82 -0.03 -13.54 3.96
C TYR A 82 -0.78 -14.67 4.65
N TRP A 83 -1.77 -14.36 5.48
CA TRP A 83 -2.62 -15.37 6.10
C TRP A 83 -3.35 -16.20 5.03
N TYR A 84 -3.90 -15.55 4.01
CA TYR A 84 -4.64 -16.21 2.94
C TYR A 84 -3.78 -17.23 2.15
N TYR A 85 -2.53 -16.89 1.84
CA TYR A 85 -1.61 -17.77 1.11
C TYR A 85 -1.02 -18.89 1.98
N THR A 86 -0.67 -18.57 3.23
CA THR A 86 0.13 -19.47 4.07
C THR A 86 -0.71 -20.31 5.02
N GLY A 87 -1.85 -19.76 5.48
CA GLY A 87 -2.65 -20.25 6.59
C GLY A 87 -2.09 -19.87 7.97
N ASP A 88 -1.00 -19.11 8.03
CA ASP A 88 -0.40 -18.66 9.30
C ASP A 88 -1.25 -17.55 9.93
N THR A 89 -1.69 -17.79 11.17
CA THR A 89 -2.56 -16.87 11.92
C THR A 89 -1.81 -15.97 12.89
N THR A 90 -0.46 -16.00 12.90
CA THR A 90 0.38 -15.34 13.90
C THR A 90 0.08 -13.86 14.07
N TYR A 91 -0.26 -13.14 12.98
CA TYR A 91 -0.46 -11.69 12.98
C TYR A 91 -1.93 -11.27 12.85
N ASN A 92 -2.87 -12.22 12.84
CA ASN A 92 -4.27 -11.92 12.51
C ASN A 92 -4.91 -10.97 13.52
N ALA A 93 -4.53 -11.07 14.79
CA ALA A 93 -5.07 -10.21 15.85
C ALA A 93 -4.62 -8.75 15.65
N GLU A 94 -3.33 -8.54 15.40
CA GLU A 94 -2.73 -7.22 15.17
C GLU A 94 -3.28 -6.59 13.89
N VAL A 95 -3.42 -7.37 12.81
CA VAL A 95 -4.01 -6.91 11.54
C VAL A 95 -5.45 -6.48 11.75
N LYS A 96 -6.26 -7.30 12.43
CA LYS A 96 -7.66 -6.96 12.72
C LYS A 96 -7.76 -5.70 13.57
N GLU A 97 -6.97 -5.60 14.64
CA GLU A 97 -6.96 -4.44 15.53
C GLU A 97 -6.58 -3.16 14.77
N ALA A 98 -5.53 -3.21 13.96
CA ALA A 98 -5.07 -2.09 13.15
C ALA A 98 -6.15 -1.58 12.17
N LEU A 99 -6.74 -2.49 11.38
CA LEU A 99 -7.81 -2.15 10.44
C LEU A 99 -9.02 -1.55 11.16
N LEU A 100 -9.44 -2.11 12.28
CA LEU A 100 -10.59 -1.59 13.04
C LEU A 100 -10.30 -0.24 13.69
N HIS A 101 -9.08 -0.04 14.21
CA HIS A 101 -8.70 1.21 14.86
C HIS A 101 -8.68 2.38 13.86
N GLN A 102 -8.19 2.13 12.65
CA GLN A 102 -8.06 3.16 11.61
C GLN A 102 -9.33 3.38 10.79
N ALA A 103 -10.38 2.56 10.99
CA ALA A 103 -11.66 2.72 10.31
C ALA A 103 -12.41 4.02 10.68
N GLY A 104 -12.01 4.70 11.77
CA GLY A 104 -12.67 5.91 12.25
C GLY A 104 -14.03 5.63 12.93
N SER A 105 -14.71 6.68 13.37
CA SER A 105 -16.03 6.56 14.02
C SER A 105 -17.12 6.10 13.05
N ASP A 106 -16.98 6.47 11.78
CA ASP A 106 -17.98 6.26 10.73
C ASP A 106 -17.68 4.99 9.90
N TYR A 107 -16.58 4.30 10.20
CA TYR A 107 -16.14 3.07 9.55
C TYR A 107 -15.90 3.23 8.04
N ASP A 108 -15.43 4.40 7.67
CA ASP A 108 -15.15 4.84 6.30
C ASP A 108 -13.65 5.07 6.05
N PHE A 109 -12.79 4.74 7.03
CA PHE A 109 -11.35 5.01 6.99
C PHE A 109 -11.02 6.48 6.77
N MET A 110 -11.79 7.38 7.38
CA MET A 110 -11.46 8.80 7.47
C MET A 110 -11.21 9.27 8.91
N PRO A 111 -10.22 8.72 9.63
CA PRO A 111 -9.94 9.16 10.99
C PRO A 111 -9.49 10.63 11.02
N THR A 112 -10.14 11.45 11.84
CA THR A 112 -9.89 12.91 11.93
C THR A 112 -8.41 13.28 12.20
N ASN A 113 -7.64 12.39 12.79
CA ASN A 113 -6.21 12.62 13.03
C ASN A 113 -5.36 12.63 11.74
N GLN A 114 -5.87 12.08 10.63
CA GLN A 114 -5.15 11.94 9.36
C GLN A 114 -5.52 13.00 8.32
N THR A 115 -6.48 13.89 8.61
CA THR A 115 -7.02 14.91 7.69
C THR A 115 -5.95 15.75 6.97
N LYS A 116 -4.79 16.02 7.60
CA LYS A 116 -3.70 16.82 7.01
C LYS A 116 -2.93 16.13 5.89
N THR A 117 -3.02 14.81 5.80
CA THR A 117 -2.30 13.98 4.82
C THR A 117 -3.25 13.12 4.00
N GLU A 118 -4.57 13.28 4.19
CA GLU A 118 -5.59 12.38 3.63
C GLU A 118 -5.90 12.67 2.16
N GLY A 119 -5.40 11.79 1.29
CA GLY A 119 -5.80 11.64 -0.09
C GLY A 119 -6.88 10.57 -0.30
N ASN A 120 -7.50 10.59 -1.48
CA ASN A 120 -8.45 9.56 -1.90
C ASN A 120 -7.73 8.21 -2.08
N ASP A 121 -6.49 8.23 -2.55
CA ASP A 121 -5.60 7.09 -2.58
C ASP A 121 -5.31 6.54 -1.18
N ASP A 122 -5.00 7.40 -0.20
CA ASP A 122 -4.79 6.97 1.19
C ASP A 122 -6.01 6.19 1.74
N GLN A 123 -7.20 6.81 1.67
CA GLN A 123 -8.46 6.17 2.07
C GLN A 123 -8.71 4.88 1.25
N GLY A 124 -8.36 4.92 -0.03
CA GLY A 124 -8.51 3.83 -0.98
C GLY A 124 -7.72 2.59 -0.60
N PHE A 125 -6.46 2.72 -0.17
CA PHE A 125 -5.64 1.59 0.25
C PHE A 125 -6.23 0.87 1.47
N TRP A 126 -6.74 1.61 2.45
CA TRP A 126 -7.43 1.02 3.59
C TRP A 126 -8.76 0.35 3.19
N GLY A 127 -9.55 1.00 2.34
CA GLY A 127 -10.77 0.41 1.78
C GLY A 127 -10.50 -0.87 1.00
N MET A 128 -9.42 -0.90 0.21
CA MET A 128 -8.98 -2.09 -0.52
C MET A 128 -8.47 -3.20 0.41
N ALA A 129 -7.82 -2.87 1.52
CA ALA A 129 -7.43 -3.85 2.54
C ALA A 129 -8.67 -4.49 3.18
N ALA A 130 -9.70 -3.71 3.52
CA ALA A 130 -10.99 -4.24 3.97
C ALA A 130 -11.68 -5.08 2.90
N MET A 131 -11.66 -4.64 1.63
CA MET A 131 -12.19 -5.45 0.53
C MET A 131 -11.45 -6.79 0.39
N THR A 132 -10.12 -6.80 0.58
CA THR A 132 -9.31 -8.03 0.56
C THR A 132 -9.67 -8.94 1.73
N ALA A 133 -9.88 -8.39 2.92
CA ALA A 133 -10.34 -9.14 4.08
C ALA A 133 -11.71 -9.81 3.83
N ALA A 134 -12.63 -9.13 3.13
CA ALA A 134 -13.90 -9.73 2.72
C ALA A 134 -13.72 -10.86 1.69
N GLU A 135 -12.92 -10.64 0.63
CA GLU A 135 -12.66 -11.60 -0.45
C GLU A 135 -11.86 -12.83 -0.02
N ALA A 136 -10.93 -12.67 0.91
CA ALA A 136 -10.16 -13.76 1.51
C ALA A 136 -10.92 -14.48 2.63
N ASN A 137 -12.11 -13.98 3.00
CA ASN A 137 -12.90 -14.46 4.14
C ASN A 137 -12.11 -14.43 5.48
N PHE A 138 -11.36 -13.34 5.68
CA PHE A 138 -10.64 -13.06 6.91
C PHE A 138 -11.60 -12.96 8.09
N ASP A 139 -11.08 -13.22 9.29
CA ASP A 139 -11.91 -13.27 10.51
C ASP A 139 -12.67 -11.95 10.70
N ASN A 140 -13.99 -12.05 10.88
CA ASN A 140 -14.87 -10.89 10.87
C ASN A 140 -14.71 -10.04 12.14
N PRO A 141 -15.04 -8.75 12.09
CA PRO A 141 -15.23 -7.95 13.28
C PRO A 141 -16.31 -8.53 14.20
N ASP A 142 -16.23 -8.19 15.49
CA ASP A 142 -17.21 -8.65 16.48
C ASP A 142 -18.64 -8.15 16.15
N SER A 143 -19.63 -8.89 16.65
CA SER A 143 -21.04 -8.52 16.48
C SER A 143 -21.32 -7.10 16.99
N GLY A 144 -21.87 -6.26 16.12
CA GLY A 144 -22.17 -4.84 16.41
C GLY A 144 -21.18 -3.87 15.77
N THR A 145 -20.04 -4.36 15.30
CA THR A 145 -19.10 -3.59 14.47
C THR A 145 -19.37 -3.88 12.99
N PRO A 146 -19.33 -2.86 12.09
CA PRO A 146 -19.48 -3.09 10.65
C PRO A 146 -18.48 -4.12 10.11
N GLY A 147 -18.92 -4.97 9.18
CA GLY A 147 -18.04 -5.95 8.53
C GLY A 147 -17.08 -5.29 7.54
N TRP A 148 -16.02 -6.01 7.16
CA TRP A 148 -15.07 -5.60 6.12
C TRP A 148 -15.73 -5.17 4.81
N LEU A 149 -16.76 -5.89 4.34
CA LEU A 149 -17.52 -5.49 3.17
C LEU A 149 -18.21 -4.13 3.37
N ALA A 150 -18.79 -3.88 4.55
CA ALA A 150 -19.45 -2.62 4.85
C ALA A 150 -18.47 -1.44 4.83
N MET A 151 -17.26 -1.62 5.35
CA MET A 151 -16.21 -0.59 5.34
C MET A 151 -15.73 -0.30 3.91
N ALA A 152 -15.51 -1.34 3.09
CA ALA A 152 -15.18 -1.16 1.67
C ALA A 152 -16.29 -0.43 0.89
N GLN A 153 -17.57 -0.71 1.20
CA GLN A 153 -18.70 0.00 0.62
C GLN A 153 -18.76 1.46 1.08
N ALA A 154 -18.40 1.77 2.32
CA ALA A 154 -18.33 3.13 2.83
C ALA A 154 -17.30 3.96 2.07
N VAL A 155 -16.06 3.46 1.95
CA VAL A 155 -14.98 4.11 1.17
C VAL A 155 -15.41 4.35 -0.28
N PHE A 156 -16.00 3.34 -0.92
CA PHE A 156 -16.50 3.48 -2.29
C PHE A 156 -17.56 4.60 -2.41
N ASN A 157 -18.49 4.67 -1.46
CA ASN A 157 -19.56 5.66 -1.48
C ASN A 157 -19.03 7.08 -1.23
N ASP A 158 -18.02 7.25 -0.38
CA ASP A 158 -17.34 8.53 -0.18
C ASP A 158 -16.63 9.00 -1.44
N MET A 159 -15.88 8.10 -2.09
CA MET A 159 -15.22 8.37 -3.37
C MET A 159 -16.25 8.76 -4.44
N ALA A 160 -17.35 8.02 -4.55
CA ALA A 160 -18.42 8.33 -5.48
C ALA A 160 -19.02 9.73 -5.24
N ALA A 161 -19.14 10.15 -3.97
CA ALA A 161 -19.63 11.49 -3.61
C ALA A 161 -18.66 12.62 -3.97
N ARG A 162 -17.36 12.32 -4.10
CA ARG A 162 -16.30 13.29 -4.44
C ARG A 162 -15.97 13.37 -5.93
N TRP A 163 -16.60 12.55 -6.76
CA TRP A 163 -16.39 12.58 -8.21
C TRP A 163 -16.67 13.98 -8.79
N ASP A 164 -15.64 14.64 -9.31
CA ASP A 164 -15.71 16.04 -9.75
C ASP A 164 -15.96 16.15 -11.25
N GLU A 165 -17.23 16.35 -11.63
CA GLU A 165 -17.67 16.63 -13.01
C GLU A 165 -17.36 18.06 -13.49
N SER A 166 -16.98 18.98 -12.58
CA SER A 166 -16.82 20.40 -12.93
C SER A 166 -15.54 20.70 -13.70
N THR A 167 -14.53 19.84 -13.55
CA THR A 167 -13.22 19.95 -14.21
C THR A 167 -12.87 18.63 -14.88
N CYS A 168 -12.18 18.71 -16.03
CA CYS A 168 -11.67 17.55 -16.76
C CYS A 168 -12.70 16.47 -17.15
N GLY A 169 -13.99 16.82 -17.19
CA GLY A 169 -15.08 15.89 -17.54
C GLY A 169 -15.27 14.74 -16.55
N GLY A 170 -14.84 14.92 -15.30
CA GLY A 170 -14.85 13.87 -14.27
C GLY A 170 -13.51 13.73 -13.56
N GLY A 171 -13.37 12.65 -12.80
CA GLY A 171 -12.16 12.27 -12.09
C GLY A 171 -12.15 12.74 -10.65
N LEU A 172 -11.65 11.87 -9.77
CA LEU A 172 -11.23 12.25 -8.43
C LEU A 172 -9.96 13.09 -8.49
N ARG A 173 -9.87 14.01 -7.54
CA ARG A 173 -8.63 14.68 -7.17
C ARG A 173 -7.80 13.74 -6.30
N TRP A 174 -6.51 13.97 -6.25
CA TRP A 174 -5.61 13.27 -5.35
C TRP A 174 -6.05 13.49 -3.90
N GLN A 175 -6.06 14.75 -3.47
CA GLN A 175 -6.41 15.10 -2.09
C GLN A 175 -7.93 15.18 -1.85
N ILE A 176 -8.36 14.86 -0.62
CA ILE A 176 -9.76 14.97 -0.18
C ILE A 176 -10.11 16.41 0.18
N PHE A 177 -9.21 17.06 0.92
CA PHE A 177 -9.44 18.39 1.49
C PHE A 177 -8.80 19.49 0.64
N THR A 178 -9.55 20.57 0.42
CA THR A 178 -9.17 21.72 -0.44
C THR A 178 -7.88 22.41 -0.01
N PHE A 179 -7.51 22.31 1.27
CA PHE A 179 -6.31 22.93 1.83
C PHE A 179 -5.06 22.04 1.74
N ASN A 180 -5.18 20.78 1.32
CA ASN A 180 -4.03 19.91 1.13
C ASN A 180 -3.34 20.20 -0.21
N SER A 181 -2.01 20.14 -0.22
CA SER A 181 -1.22 20.31 -1.44
C SER A 181 -1.51 19.17 -2.41
N GLY A 182 -1.77 19.48 -3.68
CA GLY A 182 -2.14 18.49 -4.70
C GLY A 182 -3.65 18.29 -4.85
N TYR A 183 -4.50 19.09 -4.20
CA TYR A 183 -5.95 19.07 -4.44
C TYR A 183 -6.34 19.40 -5.90
N ASP A 184 -5.51 20.16 -6.60
CA ASP A 184 -5.65 20.47 -8.03
C ASP A 184 -5.14 19.35 -8.95
N TYR A 185 -4.48 18.33 -8.41
CA TYR A 185 -3.97 17.19 -9.14
C TYR A 185 -5.03 16.09 -9.20
N LYS A 186 -5.31 15.55 -10.38
CA LYS A 186 -6.13 14.36 -10.62
C LYS A 186 -5.19 13.24 -11.09
N ASN A 187 -4.94 12.28 -10.23
CA ASN A 187 -3.97 11.22 -10.47
C ASN A 187 -4.62 9.86 -10.70
N SER A 188 -3.86 8.98 -11.33
CA SER A 188 -4.29 7.63 -11.68
C SER A 188 -4.47 6.74 -10.46
N ILE A 189 -3.74 6.97 -9.36
CA ILE A 189 -3.87 6.14 -8.16
C ILE A 189 -5.19 6.38 -7.41
N ALA A 190 -5.64 7.63 -7.21
CA ALA A 190 -6.92 7.90 -6.55
C ALA A 190 -8.09 7.34 -7.36
N ASN A 191 -8.07 7.55 -8.68
CA ASN A 191 -9.09 7.02 -9.59
C ASN A 191 -8.99 5.49 -9.72
N GLY A 192 -7.78 4.95 -9.67
CA GLY A 192 -7.48 3.52 -9.66
C GLY A 192 -8.07 2.82 -8.43
N CYS A 193 -7.92 3.40 -7.22
CA CYS A 193 -8.53 2.90 -6.00
C CYS A 193 -10.06 2.82 -6.13
N PHE A 194 -10.68 3.90 -6.64
CA PHE A 194 -12.12 3.94 -6.84
C PHE A 194 -12.60 2.91 -7.88
N PHE A 195 -11.88 2.79 -9.00
CA PHE A 195 -12.12 1.80 -10.03
C PHE A 195 -12.00 0.37 -9.49
N ASN A 196 -10.93 0.09 -8.75
CA ASN A 196 -10.63 -1.22 -8.19
C ASN A 196 -11.69 -1.67 -7.18
N LEU A 197 -12.07 -0.78 -6.25
CA LEU A 197 -13.17 -1.02 -5.32
C LEU A 197 -14.49 -1.24 -6.06
N GLY A 198 -14.83 -0.42 -7.05
CA GLY A 198 -16.04 -0.59 -7.86
C GLY A 198 -16.09 -1.96 -8.55
N ALA A 199 -15.01 -2.36 -9.23
CA ALA A 199 -14.93 -3.65 -9.91
C ALA A 199 -15.07 -4.84 -8.95
N ARG A 200 -14.38 -4.78 -7.80
CA ARG A 200 -14.40 -5.82 -6.77
C ARG A 200 -15.75 -5.92 -6.07
N LEU A 201 -16.35 -4.79 -5.70
CA LEU A 201 -17.70 -4.74 -5.13
C LEU A 201 -18.75 -5.24 -6.12
N ALA A 202 -18.63 -4.94 -7.42
CA ALA A 202 -19.50 -5.48 -8.45
C ALA A 202 -19.45 -7.01 -8.49
N ARG A 203 -18.23 -7.58 -8.54
CA ARG A 203 -18.03 -9.03 -8.50
C ARG A 203 -18.54 -9.66 -7.21
N TYR A 204 -18.19 -9.08 -6.05
CA TYR A 204 -18.51 -9.65 -4.74
C TYR A 204 -20.01 -9.63 -4.45
N THR A 205 -20.68 -8.53 -4.81
CA THR A 205 -22.10 -8.29 -4.44
C THR A 205 -23.09 -8.64 -5.55
N GLY A 206 -22.65 -8.66 -6.81
CA GLY A 206 -23.51 -8.76 -7.98
C GLY A 206 -24.24 -7.46 -8.35
N ASN A 207 -24.06 -6.36 -7.59
CA ASN A 207 -24.75 -5.11 -7.84
C ASN A 207 -24.13 -4.33 -9.00
N SER A 208 -24.92 -4.07 -10.04
CA SER A 208 -24.48 -3.40 -11.27
C SER A 208 -24.09 -1.94 -11.07
N SER A 209 -24.60 -1.24 -10.05
CA SER A 209 -24.22 0.17 -9.81
C SER A 209 -22.71 0.33 -9.60
N TYR A 210 -22.05 -0.65 -8.96
CA TYR A 210 -20.60 -0.62 -8.80
C TYR A 210 -19.86 -0.82 -10.13
N ALA A 211 -20.38 -1.69 -11.00
CA ALA A 211 -19.85 -1.93 -12.34
C ALA A 211 -20.05 -0.71 -13.26
N ASP A 212 -21.17 -0.01 -13.14
CA ASP A 212 -21.44 1.22 -13.89
C ASP A 212 -20.42 2.32 -13.54
N TRP A 213 -20.10 2.46 -12.25
CA TRP A 213 -19.01 3.34 -11.80
C TRP A 213 -17.65 2.89 -12.31
N ALA A 214 -17.33 1.60 -12.22
CA ALA A 214 -16.07 1.08 -12.73
C ALA A 214 -15.88 1.36 -14.24
N GLU A 215 -16.92 1.17 -15.05
CA GLU A 215 -16.90 1.53 -16.49
C GLU A 215 -16.72 3.04 -16.69
N LYS A 216 -17.42 3.86 -15.89
CA LYS A 216 -17.31 5.33 -15.96
C LYS A 216 -15.89 5.82 -15.69
N ILE A 217 -15.27 5.33 -14.62
CA ILE A 217 -13.91 5.73 -14.21
C ILE A 217 -12.90 5.28 -15.26
N PHE A 218 -12.96 4.02 -15.71
CA PHE A 218 -12.05 3.50 -16.73
C PHE A 218 -12.18 4.23 -18.07
N THR A 219 -13.40 4.63 -18.43
CA THR A 219 -13.65 5.43 -19.63
C THR A 219 -13.10 6.85 -19.48
N TRP A 220 -13.28 7.45 -18.30
CA TRP A 220 -12.72 8.77 -18.00
C TRP A 220 -11.19 8.76 -18.11
N GLU A 221 -10.53 7.78 -17.49
CA GLU A 221 -9.07 7.63 -17.47
C GLU A 221 -8.47 7.57 -18.89
N GLN A 222 -9.10 6.80 -19.80
CA GLN A 222 -8.73 6.79 -21.22
C GLN A 222 -9.04 8.10 -21.92
N SER A 223 -10.19 8.73 -21.61
CA SER A 223 -10.61 9.96 -22.29
C SER A 223 -9.70 11.16 -22.01
N VAL A 224 -9.11 11.21 -20.81
CA VAL A 224 -8.09 12.21 -20.45
C VAL A 224 -6.70 11.82 -20.93
N GLY A 225 -6.51 10.58 -21.36
CA GLY A 225 -5.24 10.04 -21.88
C GLY A 225 -4.30 9.49 -20.81
N LEU A 226 -4.75 9.35 -19.56
CA LEU A 226 -3.96 8.74 -18.48
C LEU A 226 -3.77 7.24 -18.67
N ILE A 227 -4.77 6.56 -19.24
CA ILE A 227 -4.54 5.29 -19.95
C ILE A 227 -4.25 5.64 -21.41
N GLY A 228 -2.99 5.48 -21.82
CA GLY A 228 -2.52 5.77 -23.16
C GLY A 228 -3.01 4.76 -24.22
N ASP A 229 -2.80 5.08 -25.49
CA ASP A 229 -3.15 4.20 -26.62
C ASP A 229 -2.42 2.85 -26.58
N GLY A 230 -1.25 2.79 -25.95
CA GLY A 230 -0.46 1.58 -25.72
C GLY A 230 -0.82 0.85 -24.42
N TRP A 231 -1.86 1.30 -23.71
CA TRP A 231 -2.28 0.84 -22.37
C TRP A 231 -1.31 1.21 -21.24
N GLU A 232 -0.38 2.14 -21.49
CA GLU A 232 0.42 2.74 -20.43
C GLU A 232 -0.51 3.43 -19.42
N VAL A 233 -0.22 3.31 -18.14
CA VAL A 233 -0.91 4.07 -17.09
C VAL A 233 0.04 5.13 -16.56
N TYR A 234 -0.23 6.37 -16.94
CA TYR A 234 0.53 7.55 -16.53
C TYR A 234 0.16 7.99 -15.12
N ASP A 235 0.88 8.96 -14.54
CA ASP A 235 0.73 9.29 -13.12
C ASP A 235 -0.49 10.16 -12.85
N GLY A 236 -0.70 11.19 -13.66
CA GLY A 236 -1.78 12.14 -13.43
C GLY A 236 -1.70 13.39 -14.25
N THR A 237 -2.54 14.35 -13.90
CA THR A 237 -2.67 15.63 -14.58
C THR A 237 -3.32 16.67 -13.66
N SER A 238 -3.23 17.96 -13.99
CA SER A 238 -3.79 19.03 -13.15
C SER A 238 -5.03 19.67 -13.77
N ASP A 239 -6.05 19.89 -12.95
CA ASP A 239 -7.29 20.56 -13.35
C ASP A 239 -7.07 22.03 -13.74
N THR A 240 -6.05 22.69 -13.18
CA THR A 240 -5.65 24.06 -13.54
C THR A 240 -5.19 24.17 -14.99
N THR A 241 -4.77 23.06 -15.58
CA THR A 241 -4.39 22.94 -17.00
C THR A 241 -5.49 22.32 -17.86
N ASN A 242 -6.72 22.22 -17.35
CA ASN A 242 -7.82 21.46 -17.95
C ASN A 242 -7.43 20.01 -18.28
N CYS A 243 -6.56 19.42 -17.46
CA CYS A 243 -6.03 18.08 -17.66
C CYS A 243 -5.35 17.86 -19.03
N SER A 244 -4.78 18.91 -19.62
CA SER A 244 -4.18 18.86 -20.97
C SER A 244 -2.69 18.51 -20.98
N SER A 245 -2.02 18.55 -19.83
CA SER A 245 -0.63 18.14 -19.65
C SER A 245 -0.58 16.96 -18.70
N LEU A 246 -0.10 15.83 -19.19
CA LEU A 246 0.03 14.60 -18.39
C LEU A 246 1.43 14.49 -17.80
N ASP A 247 1.52 14.07 -16.55
CA ASP A 247 2.74 13.48 -16.01
C ASP A 247 2.84 12.05 -16.52
N HIS A 248 3.85 11.78 -17.37
CA HIS A 248 4.03 10.50 -18.04
C HIS A 248 4.89 9.51 -17.24
N LEU A 249 5.19 9.80 -15.97
CA LEU A 249 5.77 8.80 -15.08
C LEU A 249 4.86 7.58 -15.03
N GLN A 250 5.49 6.41 -15.08
CA GLN A 250 4.82 5.13 -15.01
C GLN A 250 5.29 4.42 -13.76
N TRP A 251 4.33 4.06 -12.92
CA TRP A 251 4.55 3.39 -11.64
C TRP A 251 3.91 2.00 -11.67
N THR A 252 4.58 1.03 -11.09
CA THR A 252 4.11 -0.37 -11.05
C THR A 252 2.72 -0.49 -10.44
N TYR A 253 2.44 0.26 -9.37
CA TYR A 253 1.14 0.22 -8.69
C TYR A 253 -0.02 0.77 -9.55
N ASN A 254 0.20 1.82 -10.35
CA ASN A 254 -0.80 2.37 -11.26
C ASN A 254 -1.14 1.33 -12.35
N ALA A 255 -0.15 0.68 -12.94
CA ALA A 255 -0.43 -0.38 -13.91
C ALA A 255 -1.15 -1.58 -13.25
N GLY A 256 -0.73 -1.97 -12.05
CA GLY A 256 -1.29 -3.12 -11.33
C GLY A 256 -2.75 -2.92 -10.90
N ILE A 257 -3.11 -1.73 -10.41
CA ILE A 257 -4.45 -1.46 -9.88
C ILE A 257 -5.52 -1.52 -10.98
N TYR A 258 -5.20 -0.97 -12.16
CA TYR A 258 -6.06 -1.02 -13.33
C TYR A 258 -6.09 -2.41 -13.95
N LEU A 259 -4.96 -3.12 -14.01
CA LEU A 259 -4.92 -4.52 -14.48
C LEU A 259 -5.88 -5.40 -13.69
N PHE A 260 -5.81 -5.35 -12.35
CA PHE A 260 -6.65 -6.19 -11.50
C PHE A 260 -8.12 -5.76 -11.51
N GLY A 261 -8.40 -4.45 -11.51
CA GLY A 261 -9.77 -3.96 -11.66
C GLY A 261 -10.39 -4.38 -13.00
N ALA A 262 -9.64 -4.32 -14.10
CA ALA A 262 -10.10 -4.79 -15.41
C ALA A 262 -10.37 -6.30 -15.41
N ALA A 263 -9.50 -7.10 -14.77
CA ALA A 263 -9.72 -8.53 -14.62
C ALA A 263 -11.00 -8.84 -13.81
N MET A 264 -11.24 -8.10 -12.72
CA MET A 264 -12.47 -8.21 -11.93
C MET A 264 -13.72 -7.91 -12.77
N MET A 265 -13.67 -6.88 -13.62
CA MET A 265 -14.75 -6.57 -14.56
C MET A 265 -14.90 -7.63 -15.66
N TYR A 266 -13.80 -8.19 -16.19
CA TYR A 266 -13.83 -9.34 -17.10
C TYR A 266 -14.59 -10.52 -16.48
N ASN A 267 -14.28 -10.86 -15.22
CA ASN A 267 -14.96 -11.94 -14.52
C ASN A 267 -16.44 -11.63 -14.23
N TYR A 268 -16.73 -10.43 -13.73
CA TYR A 268 -18.12 -9.98 -13.46
C TYR A 268 -18.99 -10.00 -14.73
N THR A 269 -18.42 -9.60 -15.86
CA THR A 269 -19.12 -9.57 -17.16
C THR A 269 -19.13 -10.91 -17.89
N ASN A 270 -18.80 -12.01 -17.21
CA ASN A 270 -18.77 -13.37 -17.75
C ASN A 270 -17.84 -13.51 -18.97
N GLY A 271 -16.67 -12.88 -18.91
CA GLY A 271 -15.64 -12.97 -19.93
C GLY A 271 -15.92 -12.13 -21.16
N SER A 272 -16.43 -10.91 -20.98
CA SER A 272 -16.68 -10.02 -22.12
C SER A 272 -15.38 -9.66 -22.85
N SER A 273 -15.43 -9.62 -24.19
CA SER A 273 -14.26 -9.30 -25.02
C SER A 273 -13.73 -7.88 -24.80
N VAL A 274 -14.59 -6.95 -24.36
CA VAL A 274 -14.17 -5.58 -24.02
C VAL A 274 -13.20 -5.61 -22.85
N TRP A 275 -13.59 -6.27 -21.76
CA TRP A 275 -12.74 -6.35 -20.57
C TRP A 275 -11.57 -7.32 -20.75
N GLU A 276 -11.72 -8.36 -21.56
CA GLU A 276 -10.60 -9.23 -21.97
C GLU A 276 -9.49 -8.41 -22.66
N ASN A 277 -9.86 -7.58 -23.64
CA ASN A 277 -8.93 -6.72 -24.36
C ASN A 277 -8.26 -5.69 -23.45
N ARG A 278 -9.03 -5.07 -22.54
CA ARG A 278 -8.49 -4.13 -21.54
C ARG A 278 -7.48 -4.81 -20.62
N THR A 279 -7.82 -5.97 -20.06
CA THR A 279 -6.92 -6.76 -19.20
C THR A 279 -5.66 -7.20 -19.93
N ALA A 280 -5.79 -7.71 -21.17
CA ALA A 280 -4.64 -8.14 -21.97
C ALA A 280 -3.72 -6.96 -22.35
N GLY A 281 -4.31 -5.82 -22.72
CA GLY A 281 -3.59 -4.59 -23.05
C GLY A 281 -2.78 -4.07 -21.86
N LEU A 282 -3.44 -3.90 -20.71
CA LEU A 282 -2.79 -3.46 -19.46
C LEU A 282 -1.68 -4.43 -19.03
N LEU A 283 -1.90 -5.75 -19.14
CA LEU A 283 -0.88 -6.75 -18.83
C LEU A 283 0.33 -6.63 -19.77
N ASN A 284 0.12 -6.35 -21.05
CA ASN A 284 1.22 -6.17 -21.98
C ASN A 284 2.03 -4.89 -21.69
N ALA A 285 1.35 -3.81 -21.30
CA ALA A 285 1.99 -2.56 -20.92
C ALA A 285 2.87 -2.68 -19.67
N THR A 286 2.58 -3.62 -18.75
CA THR A 286 3.44 -3.82 -17.56
C THR A 286 4.86 -4.29 -17.90
N SER A 287 5.13 -4.73 -19.13
CA SER A 287 6.46 -5.18 -19.57
C SER A 287 7.57 -4.15 -19.34
N VAL A 288 7.25 -2.84 -19.29
CA VAL A 288 8.22 -1.77 -18.97
C VAL A 288 8.82 -1.91 -17.57
N PHE A 289 8.13 -2.58 -16.64
CA PHE A 289 8.57 -2.80 -15.27
C PHE A 289 9.39 -4.08 -15.09
N PHE A 290 9.75 -4.78 -16.17
CA PHE A 290 10.48 -6.03 -16.09
C PHE A 290 11.75 -6.00 -16.93
N LYS A 291 12.89 -6.20 -16.26
CA LYS A 291 14.19 -6.38 -16.90
C LYS A 291 14.63 -7.82 -16.73
N ASP A 292 14.81 -8.53 -17.83
CA ASP A 292 15.10 -9.98 -17.81
C ASP A 292 14.06 -10.78 -16.99
N ASN A 293 12.78 -10.37 -17.08
CA ASN A 293 11.62 -10.84 -16.30
C ASN A 293 11.62 -10.47 -14.81
N VAL A 294 12.61 -9.73 -14.32
CA VAL A 294 12.69 -9.29 -12.92
C VAL A 294 12.08 -7.89 -12.78
N MET A 295 11.14 -7.77 -11.84
CA MET A 295 10.43 -6.52 -11.55
C MET A 295 11.38 -5.45 -10.99
N TYR A 296 11.22 -4.23 -11.48
CA TYR A 296 11.92 -3.04 -10.98
C TYR A 296 11.03 -1.81 -11.14
N GLU A 297 11.24 -0.77 -10.34
CA GLU A 297 10.58 0.50 -10.57
C GLU A 297 11.26 1.36 -11.62
N ALA A 298 10.59 1.51 -12.76
CA ALA A 298 11.16 2.13 -13.96
C ALA A 298 11.49 3.61 -13.77
N ALA A 299 10.66 4.31 -13.00
CA ALA A 299 10.76 5.74 -12.77
C ALA A 299 11.88 6.13 -11.79
N CYS A 300 12.24 5.27 -10.82
CA CYS A 300 13.11 5.68 -9.72
C CYS A 300 14.35 4.77 -9.49
N GLU A 301 14.26 3.44 -9.62
CA GLU A 301 15.35 2.51 -9.22
C GLU A 301 16.64 2.72 -10.03
N THR A 302 16.52 3.16 -11.29
CA THR A 302 17.70 3.36 -12.16
C THR A 302 18.26 4.78 -12.10
N THR A 303 17.61 5.67 -11.36
CA THR A 303 18.01 7.07 -11.25
C THR A 303 19.04 7.27 -10.14
N THR A 304 19.78 8.39 -10.18
CA THR A 304 20.73 8.72 -9.12
C THR A 304 20.06 9.15 -7.82
N VAL A 305 18.81 9.59 -7.87
CA VAL A 305 18.03 9.99 -6.69
C VAL A 305 17.51 8.75 -5.97
N GLY A 306 17.16 7.70 -6.73
CA GLY A 306 16.55 6.49 -6.21
C GLY A 306 15.08 6.72 -5.86
N CYS A 307 14.44 5.66 -5.36
CA CYS A 307 13.05 5.68 -4.93
C CYS A 307 12.90 6.24 -3.52
N ASP A 308 11.85 7.02 -3.30
CA ASP A 308 11.45 7.49 -1.97
C ASP A 308 10.73 6.42 -1.13
N THR A 309 10.24 6.80 0.05
CA THR A 309 9.60 5.88 1.01
C THR A 309 8.34 5.23 0.43
N ASP A 310 7.52 5.98 -0.29
CA ASP A 310 6.28 5.45 -0.88
C ASP A 310 6.64 4.51 -2.04
N GLU A 311 7.52 4.98 -2.94
CA GLU A 311 7.92 4.30 -4.17
C GLU A 311 8.57 2.93 -3.92
N GLN A 312 9.28 2.77 -2.79
CA GLN A 312 9.89 1.50 -2.36
C GLN A 312 8.86 0.37 -2.16
N SER A 313 7.59 0.72 -1.91
CA SER A 313 6.50 -0.24 -1.71
C SER A 313 5.73 -0.59 -2.99
N PHE A 314 5.87 0.16 -4.08
CA PHE A 314 4.97 0.05 -5.23
C PHE A 314 4.97 -1.33 -5.90
N LYS A 315 6.15 -1.97 -5.98
CA LYS A 315 6.29 -3.35 -6.49
C LYS A 315 5.46 -4.35 -5.71
N ALA A 316 5.23 -4.13 -4.41
CA ALA A 316 4.35 -4.97 -3.59
C ALA A 316 2.93 -5.05 -4.16
N HIS A 317 2.45 -3.93 -4.69
CA HIS A 317 1.08 -3.80 -5.18
C HIS A 317 0.93 -4.41 -6.57
N LEU A 318 1.88 -4.19 -7.49
CA LEU A 318 1.87 -4.89 -8.77
C LEU A 318 1.95 -6.41 -8.57
N SER A 319 2.80 -6.87 -7.65
CA SER A 319 2.96 -8.30 -7.33
C SER A 319 1.64 -8.96 -6.91
N ARG A 320 0.94 -8.41 -5.91
CA ARG A 320 -0.33 -8.96 -5.42
C ARG A 320 -1.44 -8.89 -6.47
N TRP A 321 -1.50 -7.81 -7.25
CA TRP A 321 -2.57 -7.58 -8.21
C TRP A 321 -2.40 -8.42 -9.47
N MET A 322 -1.15 -8.65 -9.91
CA MET A 322 -0.86 -9.66 -10.93
C MET A 322 -1.25 -11.06 -10.45
N ALA A 323 -0.87 -11.44 -9.23
CA ALA A 323 -1.25 -12.75 -8.67
C ALA A 323 -2.78 -12.92 -8.65
N GLY A 324 -3.51 -11.96 -8.08
CA GLY A 324 -4.98 -11.96 -8.10
C GLY A 324 -5.56 -12.02 -9.51
N THR A 325 -4.96 -11.32 -10.48
CA THR A 325 -5.39 -11.35 -11.88
C THR A 325 -5.34 -12.76 -12.48
N THR A 326 -4.35 -13.59 -12.13
CA THR A 326 -4.29 -14.99 -12.62
C THR A 326 -5.49 -15.83 -12.20
N LYS A 327 -6.01 -15.63 -10.97
CA LYS A 327 -7.20 -16.34 -10.49
C LYS A 327 -8.47 -15.89 -11.20
N ILE A 328 -8.57 -14.59 -11.46
CA ILE A 328 -9.80 -13.95 -11.93
C ILE A 328 -9.92 -14.00 -13.46
N ALA A 329 -8.78 -13.91 -14.16
CA ALA A 329 -8.65 -13.95 -15.62
C ALA A 329 -7.56 -14.96 -16.04
N PRO A 330 -7.85 -16.27 -16.02
CA PRO A 330 -6.83 -17.32 -16.17
C PRO A 330 -6.01 -17.29 -17.47
N PHE A 331 -6.49 -16.65 -18.54
CA PHE A 331 -5.73 -16.49 -19.77
C PHE A 331 -4.44 -15.68 -19.59
N THR A 332 -4.32 -14.92 -18.50
CA THR A 332 -3.15 -14.11 -18.13
C THR A 332 -2.05 -14.89 -17.40
N GLU A 333 -2.40 -16.06 -16.85
CA GLU A 333 -1.55 -16.83 -15.93
C GLU A 333 -0.17 -17.18 -16.50
N PRO A 334 -0.02 -17.65 -17.75
CA PRO A 334 1.30 -17.99 -18.28
C PRO A 334 2.29 -16.82 -18.32
N THR A 335 1.81 -15.63 -18.71
CA THR A 335 2.63 -14.42 -18.76
C THR A 335 2.94 -13.92 -17.36
N ILE A 336 1.92 -13.82 -16.50
CA ILE A 336 2.09 -13.31 -15.14
C ILE A 336 3.01 -14.21 -14.32
N MET A 337 2.86 -15.53 -14.37
CA MET A 337 3.69 -16.44 -13.60
C MET A 337 5.13 -16.47 -14.08
N THR A 338 5.40 -16.12 -15.34
CA THR A 338 6.77 -15.91 -15.82
C THR A 338 7.44 -14.77 -15.07
N TYR A 339 6.75 -13.63 -14.92
CA TYR A 339 7.25 -12.47 -14.19
C TYR A 339 7.31 -12.68 -12.68
N ILE A 340 6.27 -13.28 -12.09
CA ILE A 340 6.21 -13.54 -10.65
C ILE A 340 7.34 -14.47 -10.22
N ASN A 341 7.54 -15.60 -10.92
CA ASN A 341 8.54 -16.59 -10.52
C ASN A 341 9.98 -16.07 -10.66
N ALA A 342 10.27 -15.28 -11.70
CA ALA A 342 11.59 -14.67 -11.88
C ALA A 342 11.85 -13.61 -10.80
N SER A 343 10.88 -12.74 -10.55
CA SER A 343 10.99 -11.66 -9.56
C SER A 343 11.06 -12.19 -8.13
N ALA A 344 10.30 -13.23 -7.78
CA ALA A 344 10.34 -13.83 -6.44
C ALA A 344 11.73 -14.40 -6.10
N LYS A 345 12.38 -15.07 -7.05
CA LYS A 345 13.76 -15.57 -6.88
C LYS A 345 14.75 -14.42 -6.69
N ALA A 346 14.65 -13.39 -7.53
CA ALA A 346 15.52 -12.23 -7.45
C ALA A 346 15.33 -11.42 -6.14
N ALA A 347 14.08 -11.31 -5.66
CA ALA A 347 13.78 -10.68 -4.37
C ALA A 347 14.40 -11.47 -3.21
N ALA A 348 14.27 -12.81 -3.20
CA ALA A 348 14.87 -13.65 -2.17
C ALA A 348 16.42 -13.56 -2.15
N GLU A 349 17.06 -13.42 -3.31
CA GLU A 349 18.51 -13.19 -3.43
C GLU A 349 18.97 -11.85 -2.82
N GLN A 350 18.07 -10.86 -2.73
CA GLN A 350 18.31 -9.55 -2.09
C GLN A 350 17.97 -9.54 -0.59
N CYS A 351 17.50 -10.65 -0.04
CA CYS A 351 17.19 -10.79 1.38
C CYS A 351 18.36 -11.39 2.15
N ASP A 352 19.50 -10.69 2.13
CA ASP A 352 20.77 -11.10 2.76
C ASP A 352 21.42 -9.99 3.60
N GLY A 353 20.69 -8.88 3.83
CA GLY A 353 21.20 -7.69 4.48
C GLY A 353 20.70 -7.43 5.90
N GLY A 354 20.99 -6.22 6.40
CA GLY A 354 20.54 -5.74 7.71
C GLY A 354 21.15 -6.49 8.91
N SER A 355 20.71 -6.12 10.12
CA SER A 355 21.18 -6.75 11.38
C SER A 355 20.65 -8.17 11.57
N SER A 356 19.54 -8.53 10.92
CA SER A 356 19.03 -9.90 10.87
C SER A 356 19.84 -10.78 9.90
N GLY A 357 20.62 -10.18 9.01
CA GLY A 357 21.34 -10.85 7.91
C GLY A 357 20.41 -11.46 6.85
N ARG A 358 19.16 -11.04 6.83
CA ARG A 358 18.13 -11.46 5.86
C ARG A 358 17.12 -10.36 5.52
N ALA A 359 17.41 -9.11 5.88
CA ALA A 359 16.56 -7.99 5.48
C ALA A 359 16.59 -7.85 3.96
N CYS A 360 15.42 -7.72 3.34
CA CYS A 360 15.28 -7.59 1.90
C CYS A 360 15.59 -6.18 1.41
N GLY A 361 16.38 -6.10 0.34
CA GLY A 361 16.65 -4.87 -0.41
C GLY A 361 15.63 -4.59 -1.52
N GLU A 362 15.84 -3.48 -2.19
CA GLU A 362 14.97 -2.96 -3.25
C GLU A 362 15.38 -3.48 -4.65
N HIS A 363 16.67 -3.47 -4.98
CA HIS A 363 17.14 -3.64 -6.37
C HIS A 363 17.28 -5.11 -6.79
N TRP A 364 16.15 -5.78 -7.03
CA TRP A 364 16.11 -7.19 -7.43
C TRP A 364 16.85 -7.49 -8.75
N THR A 365 16.97 -6.49 -9.63
CA THR A 365 17.73 -6.63 -10.89
C THR A 365 19.25 -6.66 -10.70
N ALA A 366 19.76 -6.43 -9.48
CA ALA A 366 21.18 -6.49 -9.13
C ALA A 366 21.66 -7.90 -8.70
N GLY A 367 20.81 -8.93 -8.81
CA GLY A 367 21.14 -10.32 -8.47
C GLY A 367 21.35 -10.48 -6.96
N SER A 368 22.44 -11.10 -6.52
CA SER A 368 22.77 -11.28 -5.10
C SER A 368 23.58 -10.12 -4.48
N THR A 369 23.59 -8.94 -5.12
CA THR A 369 24.34 -7.79 -4.59
C THR A 369 23.42 -6.95 -3.75
N TYR A 370 23.50 -7.10 -2.42
CA TYR A 370 22.72 -6.28 -1.50
C TYR A 370 22.96 -4.78 -1.74
N ASP A 371 21.86 -4.04 -1.92
CA ASP A 371 21.89 -2.62 -2.25
C ASP A 371 22.06 -1.68 -1.04
N GLY A 372 22.01 -2.23 0.19
CA GLY A 372 22.10 -1.45 1.42
C GLY A 372 20.80 -0.76 1.80
N LYS A 373 19.70 -0.99 1.08
CA LYS A 373 18.38 -0.45 1.38
C LYS A 373 17.55 -1.46 2.16
N TYR A 374 16.73 -0.97 3.06
CA TYR A 374 15.82 -1.77 3.87
C TYR A 374 14.82 -0.86 4.58
N GLY A 375 13.61 -1.37 4.74
CA GLY A 375 12.50 -0.66 5.33
C GLY A 375 11.20 -1.44 5.15
N VAL A 376 10.09 -0.81 5.51
CA VAL A 376 8.76 -1.41 5.37
C VAL A 376 8.44 -1.65 3.90
N GLY A 377 8.64 -0.67 3.01
CA GLY A 377 8.42 -0.81 1.57
C GLY A 377 9.16 -1.98 0.93
N GLU A 378 10.46 -2.15 1.21
CA GLU A 378 11.24 -3.26 0.65
C GLU A 378 10.77 -4.62 1.18
N GLN A 379 10.42 -4.73 2.47
CA GLN A 379 9.85 -5.96 3.02
C GLN A 379 8.46 -6.25 2.45
N MET A 380 7.60 -5.22 2.29
CA MET A 380 6.29 -5.33 1.66
C MET A 380 6.39 -5.87 0.23
N SER A 381 7.34 -5.34 -0.54
CA SER A 381 7.63 -5.74 -1.91
C SER A 381 8.11 -7.19 -1.97
N ALA A 382 9.10 -7.56 -1.15
CA ALA A 382 9.64 -8.92 -1.11
C ALA A 382 8.59 -9.94 -0.64
N LEU A 383 7.84 -9.63 0.42
CA LEU A 383 6.78 -10.51 0.94
C LEU A 383 5.72 -10.75 -0.13
N SER A 384 5.23 -9.68 -0.77
CA SER A 384 4.16 -9.77 -1.77
C SER A 384 4.54 -10.63 -2.97
N ILE A 385 5.76 -10.49 -3.50
CA ILE A 385 6.19 -11.27 -4.67
C ILE A 385 6.49 -12.73 -4.31
N ILE A 386 7.04 -12.99 -3.12
CA ILE A 386 7.32 -14.35 -2.65
C ILE A 386 6.02 -15.10 -2.41
N GLN A 387 5.09 -14.53 -1.63
CA GLN A 387 3.82 -15.20 -1.30
C GLN A 387 2.90 -15.34 -2.53
N ALA A 388 3.00 -14.45 -3.51
CA ALA A 388 2.26 -14.55 -4.77
C ALA A 388 2.54 -15.84 -5.55
N THR A 389 3.67 -16.50 -5.33
CA THR A 389 3.98 -17.80 -5.96
C THR A 389 3.07 -18.94 -5.45
N LEU A 390 2.38 -18.75 -4.32
CA LEU A 390 1.38 -19.68 -3.77
C LEU A 390 -0.03 -19.50 -4.36
N ILE A 391 -0.20 -18.61 -5.34
CA ILE A 391 -1.52 -18.29 -5.91
C ILE A 391 -2.23 -19.52 -6.50
N GLY A 392 -1.49 -20.46 -7.08
CA GLY A 392 -2.06 -21.69 -7.64
C GLY A 392 -2.71 -22.60 -6.59
N GLN A 393 -2.24 -22.54 -5.33
CA GLN A 393 -2.70 -23.36 -4.22
C GLN A 393 -3.73 -22.64 -3.33
N ALA A 394 -3.78 -21.31 -3.39
CA ALA A 394 -4.68 -20.52 -2.56
C ALA A 394 -6.15 -20.77 -2.88
N ALA A 395 -7.03 -20.64 -1.87
CA ALA A 395 -8.47 -20.82 -2.05
C ALA A 395 -9.08 -19.79 -3.02
N ASP A 396 -10.23 -20.06 -3.62
CA ASP A 396 -10.89 -19.05 -4.46
C ASP A 396 -11.33 -17.83 -3.63
N LEU A 397 -11.21 -16.63 -4.21
CA LEU A 397 -11.74 -15.41 -3.61
C LEU A 397 -13.27 -15.46 -3.59
N VAL A 398 -13.84 -15.32 -2.40
CA VAL A 398 -15.27 -15.48 -2.17
C VAL A 398 -16.08 -14.28 -2.68
N THR A 399 -17.39 -14.48 -2.74
CA THR A 399 -18.43 -13.48 -3.02
C THR A 399 -19.55 -13.69 -2.00
N ASN A 400 -20.57 -12.82 -2.01
CA ASN A 400 -21.80 -13.03 -1.22
C ASN A 400 -22.45 -14.40 -1.47
N ASN A 401 -22.27 -14.98 -2.66
CA ASN A 401 -22.94 -16.22 -3.06
C ASN A 401 -22.02 -17.45 -2.99
N THR A 402 -20.72 -17.27 -2.72
CA THR A 402 -19.72 -18.35 -2.74
C THR A 402 -19.01 -18.54 -1.39
N GLY A 403 -19.66 -18.13 -0.29
CA GLY A 403 -19.18 -18.38 1.07
C GLY A 403 -18.61 -17.17 1.79
N GLY A 404 -18.71 -15.97 1.23
CA GLY A 404 -18.33 -14.73 1.90
C GLY A 404 -19.17 -14.50 3.15
N THR A 405 -18.50 -14.29 4.28
CA THR A 405 -19.16 -14.14 5.59
C THR A 405 -19.25 -12.69 6.07
N SER A 406 -18.50 -11.77 5.45
CA SER A 406 -18.50 -10.37 5.83
C SER A 406 -19.81 -9.67 5.44
N VAL A 407 -20.49 -9.10 6.44
CA VAL A 407 -21.78 -8.42 6.24
C VAL A 407 -21.55 -7.01 5.70
N GLY A 408 -22.24 -6.70 4.61
CA GLY A 408 -22.19 -5.38 3.96
C GLY A 408 -23.18 -4.37 4.53
N ASN A 409 -22.95 -3.10 4.19
CA ASN A 409 -23.87 -1.99 4.35
C ASN A 409 -23.84 -1.13 3.08
N ALA A 410 -24.79 -1.33 2.17
CA ALA A 410 -24.84 -0.60 0.92
C ALA A 410 -25.00 0.92 1.08
N ALA A 411 -25.45 1.37 2.26
CA ALA A 411 -25.58 2.78 2.63
C ALA A 411 -24.43 3.28 3.55
N GLY A 412 -23.37 2.50 3.77
CA GLY A 412 -22.17 2.97 4.49
C GLY A 412 -21.59 4.21 3.80
N GLY A 413 -21.04 5.17 4.55
CA GLY A 413 -20.50 6.43 4.00
C GLY A 413 -21.56 7.43 3.49
N SER A 414 -22.76 6.98 3.07
CA SER A 414 -23.84 7.85 2.58
C SER A 414 -24.52 8.64 3.71
N GLY A 415 -23.82 9.65 4.21
CA GLY A 415 -24.18 10.48 5.36
C GLY A 415 -23.00 11.28 5.92
N SER A 416 -21.75 10.86 5.63
CA SER A 416 -20.50 11.55 5.99
C SER A 416 -20.24 12.82 5.15
N SER A 417 -21.24 13.25 4.35
CA SER A 417 -21.20 14.35 3.37
C SER A 417 -20.90 15.76 3.94
N THR A 418 -20.41 15.87 5.16
CA THR A 418 -19.65 17.06 5.55
C THR A 418 -18.19 16.87 5.15
N VAL A 419 -17.90 17.09 3.86
CA VAL A 419 -16.67 17.84 3.51
C VAL A 419 -16.91 19.25 4.06
N SER A 420 -16.92 19.38 5.39
CA SER A 420 -16.89 20.68 6.02
C SER A 420 -15.51 21.21 5.71
N ASP A 421 -15.49 22.25 4.90
CA ASP A 421 -14.32 23.01 4.47
C ASP A 421 -13.67 23.63 5.71
N GLY A 422 -13.05 22.82 6.58
CA GLY A 422 -12.43 23.25 7.83
C GLY A 422 -13.27 24.18 8.71
N THR A 423 -14.60 24.25 8.54
CA THR A 423 -15.41 25.12 9.38
C THR A 423 -15.56 24.40 10.70
N VAL A 424 -14.65 24.74 11.61
CA VAL A 424 -14.87 24.64 13.04
C VAL A 424 -16.30 25.12 13.30
N GLU A 425 -17.21 24.17 13.53
CA GLU A 425 -18.66 24.40 13.73
C GLU A 425 -18.95 25.22 14.99
N THR A 426 -17.93 25.54 15.79
CA THR A 426 -18.06 26.49 16.89
C THR A 426 -17.70 27.91 16.41
N PRO A 427 -18.65 28.86 16.41
CA PRO A 427 -18.34 30.26 16.15
C PRO A 427 -17.24 30.73 17.11
N ILE A 428 -16.15 31.28 16.57
CA ILE A 428 -15.06 31.86 17.37
C ILE A 428 -15.66 32.81 18.41
N THR A 429 -15.53 32.46 19.67
CA THR A 429 -16.08 33.27 20.76
C THR A 429 -15.21 34.50 20.99
N SER A 430 -15.77 35.51 21.68
CA SER A 430 -14.96 36.64 22.17
C SER A 430 -13.81 36.17 23.09
N GLY A 431 -13.97 35.02 23.76
CA GLY A 431 -12.94 34.39 24.59
C GLY A 431 -11.78 33.86 23.76
N ASP A 432 -12.06 33.20 22.63
CA ASP A 432 -11.03 32.66 21.73
C ASP A 432 -10.21 33.78 21.09
N ARG A 433 -10.87 34.88 20.68
CA ARG A 433 -10.19 36.08 20.16
C ARG A 433 -9.29 36.74 21.19
N ALA A 434 -9.76 36.83 22.44
CA ALA A 434 -8.98 37.37 23.54
C ALA A 434 -7.77 36.48 23.87
N GLY A 435 -7.98 35.16 23.93
CA GLY A 435 -6.92 34.17 24.17
C GLY A 435 -5.85 34.19 23.08
N ALA A 436 -6.25 34.17 21.81
CA ALA A 436 -5.34 34.24 20.67
C ALA A 436 -4.55 35.57 20.64
N GLY A 437 -5.20 36.69 20.95
CA GLY A 437 -4.55 37.99 21.05
C GLY A 437 -3.50 38.06 22.16
N ILE A 438 -3.83 37.53 23.35
CA ILE A 438 -2.91 37.46 24.50
C ILE A 438 -1.72 36.56 24.16
N LEU A 439 -1.96 35.36 23.63
CA LEU A 439 -0.90 34.42 23.27
C LEU A 439 0.05 35.01 22.22
N THR A 440 -0.50 35.66 21.19
CA THR A 440 0.28 36.32 20.14
C THR A 440 1.14 37.44 20.72
N ALA A 441 0.58 38.28 21.60
CA ALA A 441 1.33 39.33 22.27
C ALA A 441 2.45 38.77 23.17
N LEU A 442 2.20 37.68 23.89
CA LEU A 442 3.21 37.01 24.71
C LEU A 442 4.35 36.44 23.87
N ILE A 443 4.05 35.78 22.75
CA ILE A 443 5.06 35.23 21.84
C ILE A 443 5.90 36.36 21.23
N ILE A 444 5.26 37.41 20.70
CA ILE A 444 5.97 38.57 20.13
C ILE A 444 6.86 39.23 21.19
N THR A 445 6.35 39.42 22.41
CA THR A 445 7.11 40.00 23.51
C THR A 445 8.27 39.10 23.93
N GLY A 446 8.07 37.78 23.95
CA GLY A 446 9.12 36.79 24.24
C GLY A 446 10.22 36.78 23.18
N VAL A 447 9.86 36.84 21.90
CA VAL A 447 10.81 36.93 20.78
C VAL A 447 11.59 38.24 20.82
N ILE A 448 10.91 39.37 20.98
CA ILE A 448 11.58 40.69 21.07
C ILE A 448 12.48 40.76 22.31
N GLY A 449 12.01 40.24 23.45
CA GLY A 449 12.79 40.18 24.69
C GLY A 449 14.02 39.29 24.56
N GLY A 450 13.89 38.12 23.92
CA GLY A 450 14.99 37.22 23.62
C GLY A 450 16.01 37.84 22.68
N VAL A 451 15.56 38.48 21.60
CA VAL A 451 16.44 39.22 20.68
C VAL A 451 17.14 40.38 21.40
N GLY A 452 16.41 41.15 22.21
CA GLY A 452 16.98 42.24 23.00
C GLY A 452 18.05 41.76 24.00
N PHE A 453 17.81 40.64 24.68
CA PHE A 453 18.79 40.02 25.57
C PHE A 453 20.05 39.55 24.81
N MET A 454 19.91 38.96 23.63
CA MET A 454 21.05 38.52 22.81
C MET A 454 21.86 39.68 22.23
N VAL A 455 21.24 40.85 22.01
CA VAL A 455 21.92 42.02 21.42
C VAL A 455 22.56 42.91 22.48
N LEU A 456 21.99 42.96 23.69
CA LEU A 456 22.43 43.85 24.78
C LEU A 456 23.15 43.13 25.93
N GLY A 457 23.13 41.79 25.94
CA GLY A 457 23.77 40.92 26.93
C GLY A 457 25.18 40.51 26.55
#